data_AF-B5VTE9-F1
#
_entry.id   AF-B5VTE9-F1
#
_cell.length_a   1.000
_cell.length_b   1.000
_cell.length_c   1.000
_cell.angle_alpha   90.00
_cell.angle_beta   90.00
_cell.angle_gamma   90.00
#
_symmetry.space_group_name_H-M   'P 1'
#
loop_
_entity.id
_entity.type
_entity.pdbx_description
1 polymer ?
#
loop_
_entity_poly.entity_id
_entity_poly.type
_entity_poly.pdbx_seq_one_letter_code
_entity_poly.pdbx_strand_id
1 'polypeptide(L)'
;MSLLDQAVDPSTHEIKDIQLASSSTYLLDLIFHYSPKVLLRSKFSEILTKIAPCITAEKANAPLIRAAIGCLESLLIAQDAQAWNNTYDLNVTPKRGLQGILELSLDVRPKVRKRALDAVHAVLLNPPVAPTAEHVAAVFEQISVTSS
;
A
#
# COMPACT_ATOMS: atom_id res chain seq x y z
N MET A 1 -2.77 20.28 8.25
CA MET A 1 -2.04 19.50 9.27
C MET A 1 -2.86 18.26 9.56
N SER A 2 -2.33 17.06 9.32
CA SER A 2 -3.01 15.80 9.67
C SER A 2 -2.66 15.35 11.08
N LEU A 3 -3.46 14.49 11.69
CA LEU A 3 -3.18 13.94 13.03
C LEU A 3 -1.88 13.13 13.07
N LEU A 4 -1.54 12.41 11.99
CA LEU A 4 -0.28 11.70 11.88
C LEU A 4 0.93 12.64 11.86
N ASP A 5 0.82 13.83 11.25
CA ASP A 5 1.91 14.83 11.27
C ASP A 5 2.17 15.38 12.68
N GLN A 6 1.17 15.33 13.57
CA GLN A 6 1.33 15.74 14.97
C GLN A 6 1.95 14.62 15.82
N ALA A 7 1.72 13.36 15.45
CA ALA A 7 2.22 12.20 16.17
C ALA A 7 3.67 11.83 15.82
N VAL A 8 4.17 12.25 14.66
CA VAL A 8 5.49 11.90 14.14
C VAL A 8 6.37 13.14 14.00
N ASP A 9 7.64 13.04 14.36
CA ASP A 9 8.61 14.09 14.09
C ASP A 9 8.91 14.17 12.57
N PRO A 10 8.73 15.34 11.93
CA PRO A 10 8.98 15.48 10.49
C PRO A 10 10.47 15.37 10.11
N SER A 11 11.40 15.57 11.05
CA SER A 11 12.85 15.52 10.81
C SER A 11 13.44 14.15 11.11
N THR A 12 13.04 13.50 12.20
CA THR A 12 13.60 12.21 12.62
C THR A 12 12.75 11.01 12.22
N HIS A 13 11.51 11.23 11.76
CA HIS A 13 10.51 10.18 11.52
C HIS A 13 10.22 9.33 12.76
N GLU A 14 10.55 9.81 13.96
CA GLU A 14 10.22 9.13 15.21
C GLU A 14 8.79 9.42 15.63
N ILE A 15 8.16 8.42 16.26
CA ILE A 15 6.86 8.58 16.90
C ILE A 15 7.04 9.31 18.24
N LYS A 16 6.48 10.52 18.34
CA LYS A 16 6.42 11.34 19.56
C LYS A 16 5.25 10.93 20.44
N ASP A 17 4.09 10.70 19.83
CA ASP A 17 2.87 10.29 20.51
C ASP A 17 2.33 8.98 19.92
N ILE A 18 2.60 7.89 20.63
CA ILE A 18 2.18 6.55 20.20
C ILE A 18 0.67 6.35 20.26
N GLN A 19 -0.03 7.02 21.17
CA GLN A 19 -1.48 6.88 21.33
C GLN A 19 -2.19 7.59 20.17
N LEU A 20 -1.73 8.80 19.83
CA LEU A 20 -2.24 9.54 18.69
C LEU A 20 -1.92 8.83 17.36
N ALA A 21 -0.69 8.32 17.19
CA ALA A 21 -0.31 7.53 16.03
C ALA A 21 -1.20 6.27 15.89
N SER A 22 -1.39 5.53 16.99
CA SER A 22 -2.19 4.30 17.01
C SER A 22 -3.66 4.56 16.67
N SER A 23 -4.27 5.55 17.33
CA SER A 23 -5.68 5.89 17.12
C SER A 23 -5.94 6.40 15.71
N SER A 24 -5.06 7.27 15.20
CA SER A 24 -5.17 7.84 13.85
C SER A 24 -4.98 6.76 12.78
N THR A 25 -3.97 5.90 12.93
CA THR A 25 -3.70 4.83 11.96
C THR A 25 -4.82 3.78 11.97
N TYR A 26 -5.34 3.43 13.15
CA TYR A 26 -6.47 2.50 13.26
C TYR A 26 -7.74 3.05 12.60
N LEU A 27 -8.01 4.35 12.78
CA LEU A 27 -9.12 5.02 12.11
C LEU A 27 -8.94 5.02 10.59
N LEU A 28 -7.73 5.31 10.10
CA LEU A 28 -7.43 5.26 8.67
C LEU A 28 -7.62 3.87 8.09
N ASP A 29 -7.14 2.82 8.77
CA ASP A 29 -7.32 1.43 8.38
C ASP A 29 -8.81 1.13 8.18
N LEU A 30 -9.65 1.48 9.15
CA LEU A 30 -11.10 1.29 9.05
C LEU A 30 -11.71 2.07 7.87
N ILE A 31 -11.35 3.35 7.70
CA ILE A 31 -11.94 4.22 6.67
C ILE A 31 -11.51 3.82 5.25
N PHE A 32 -10.29 3.29 5.08
CA PHE A 32 -9.78 2.93 3.75
C PHE A 32 -10.61 1.84 3.08
N HIS A 33 -11.20 0.92 3.86
CA HIS A 33 -12.12 -0.11 3.36
C HIS A 33 -13.37 0.47 2.68
N TYR A 34 -13.78 1.70 3.05
CA TYR A 34 -14.94 2.39 2.49
C TYR A 34 -14.56 3.56 1.59
N SER A 35 -13.27 3.82 1.43
CA SER A 35 -12.77 4.94 0.64
C SER A 35 -12.75 4.57 -0.86
N PRO A 36 -13.14 5.49 -1.76
CA PRO A 36 -13.05 5.25 -3.20
C PRO A 36 -11.60 4.94 -3.62
N LYS A 37 -11.39 3.88 -4.41
CA LYS A 37 -10.05 3.50 -4.91
C LYS A 37 -9.33 4.64 -5.64
N VAL A 38 -10.08 5.48 -6.36
CA VAL A 38 -9.56 6.66 -7.07
C VAL A 38 -8.87 7.64 -6.11
N LEU A 39 -9.45 7.87 -4.93
CA LEU A 39 -8.87 8.73 -3.90
C LEU A 39 -7.56 8.14 -3.39
N LEU A 40 -7.59 6.87 -2.98
CA LEU A 40 -6.42 6.15 -2.46
C LEU A 40 -5.26 6.11 -3.46
N ARG A 41 -5.56 5.96 -4.76
CA ARG A 41 -4.57 6.04 -5.83
C ARG A 41 -4.01 7.45 -5.99
N SER A 42 -4.86 8.47 -6.09
CA SER A 42 -4.41 9.86 -6.28
C SER A 42 -3.55 10.39 -5.12
N LYS A 43 -3.75 9.85 -3.91
CA LYS A 43 -3.06 10.25 -2.69
C LYS A 43 -2.04 9.22 -2.19
N PHE A 44 -1.69 8.22 -3.02
CA PHE A 44 -0.85 7.10 -2.62
C PHE A 44 0.47 7.54 -1.98
N SER A 45 1.25 8.37 -2.67
CA SER A 45 2.58 8.80 -2.20
C SER A 45 2.51 9.61 -0.90
N GLU A 46 1.54 10.53 -0.81
CA GLU A 46 1.32 11.37 0.37
C GLU A 46 0.95 10.51 1.59
N ILE A 47 0.03 9.56 1.41
CA ILE A 47 -0.43 8.68 2.49
C ILE A 47 0.68 7.70 2.89
N LEU A 48 1.37 7.08 1.92
CA LEU A 48 2.43 6.11 2.20
C LEU A 48 3.55 6.73 3.03
N THR A 49 3.97 7.95 2.69
CA THR A 49 5.01 8.68 3.42
C THR A 49 4.61 8.94 4.89
N LYS A 50 3.33 9.24 5.14
CA LYS A 50 2.81 9.44 6.50
C LYS A 50 2.71 8.14 7.30
N ILE A 51 2.48 7.01 6.64
CA ILE A 51 2.29 5.71 7.28
C ILE A 51 3.62 4.98 7.50
N ALA A 52 4.64 5.21 6.66
CA ALA A 52 5.93 4.54 6.75
C ALA A 52 6.55 4.56 8.17
N PRO A 53 6.58 5.69 8.90
CA PRO A 53 7.07 5.75 10.29
C PRO A 53 6.31 4.82 11.25
N CYS A 54 5.02 4.59 11.01
CA CYS A 54 4.20 3.68 11.83
C CYS A 54 4.57 2.20 11.65
N ILE A 55 5.38 1.89 10.63
CA ILE A 55 5.89 0.56 10.34
C ILE A 55 7.35 0.43 10.80
N THR A 56 8.17 1.44 10.51
CA THR A 56 9.64 1.35 10.62
C THR A 56 10.19 1.89 11.93
N ALA A 57 9.47 2.75 12.66
CA ALA A 57 9.98 3.32 13.89
C ALA A 57 10.14 2.25 14.98
N GLU A 58 11.23 2.31 15.74
CA GLU A 58 11.53 1.36 16.81
C GLU A 58 10.43 1.32 17.89
N LYS A 59 9.81 2.47 18.17
CA LYS A 59 8.71 2.62 19.13
C LYS A 59 7.37 2.04 18.62
N ALA A 60 7.30 1.59 17.36
CA ALA A 60 6.07 1.08 16.77
C ALA A 60 5.69 -0.29 17.39
N ASN A 61 4.61 -0.27 18.17
CA ASN A 61 4.10 -1.47 18.82
C ASN A 61 3.30 -2.36 17.85
N ALA A 62 3.08 -3.61 18.23
CA ALA A 62 2.40 -4.58 17.37
C ALA A 62 0.98 -4.16 16.93
N PRO A 63 0.14 -3.52 17.77
CA PRO A 63 -1.14 -2.98 17.31
C PRO A 63 -1.02 -1.91 16.23
N LEU A 64 -0.12 -0.92 16.40
CA LEU A 64 0.10 0.13 15.41
C LEU A 64 0.55 -0.43 14.07
N ILE A 65 1.53 -1.33 14.08
CA ILE A 65 2.06 -1.93 12.85
C ILE A 65 0.97 -2.72 12.12
N ARG A 66 0.12 -3.45 12.83
CA ARG A 66 -0.99 -4.19 12.19
C ARG A 66 -2.00 -3.26 11.51
N ALA A 67 -2.32 -2.13 12.14
CA ALA A 67 -3.18 -1.11 11.51
C ALA A 67 -2.50 -0.48 10.29
N ALA A 68 -1.20 -0.16 10.40
CA ALA A 68 -0.42 0.37 9.28
C ALA A 68 -0.32 -0.61 8.10
N ILE A 69 -0.19 -1.91 8.36
CA ILE A 69 -0.27 -2.97 7.34
C ILE A 69 -1.63 -2.95 6.64
N GLY A 70 -2.73 -2.80 7.37
CA GLY A 70 -4.07 -2.75 6.78
C GLY A 70 -4.31 -1.52 5.91
N CYS A 71 -3.80 -0.36 6.32
CA CYS A 71 -3.75 0.81 5.47
C CYS A 71 -2.96 0.56 4.19
N LEU A 72 -1.76 -0.04 4.31
CA LEU A 72 -0.88 -0.31 3.18
C LEU A 72 -1.50 -1.33 2.21
N GLU A 73 -2.13 -2.38 2.71
CA GLU A 73 -2.90 -3.35 1.93
C GLU A 73 -3.97 -2.64 1.08
N SER A 74 -4.80 -1.81 1.71
CA SER A 74 -5.87 -1.07 1.03
C SER A 74 -5.31 -0.12 -0.05
N LEU A 75 -4.19 0.55 0.26
CA LEU A 75 -3.50 1.41 -0.71
C LEU A 75 -3.00 0.61 -1.92
N LEU A 76 -2.37 -0.55 -1.69
CA LEU A 76 -1.82 -1.40 -2.75
C LEU A 76 -2.93 -1.98 -3.65
N ILE A 77 -4.03 -2.46 -3.05
CA ILE A 77 -5.20 -2.99 -3.78
C ILE A 77 -5.90 -1.91 -4.63
N ALA A 78 -5.79 -0.64 -4.24
CA ALA A 78 -6.40 0.46 -4.97
C ALA A 78 -5.62 0.88 -6.24
N GLN A 79 -4.38 0.41 -6.42
CA GLN A 79 -3.52 0.81 -7.53
C GLN A 79 -3.91 0.12 -8.85
N ASP A 80 -3.59 0.76 -9.97
CA ASP A 80 -3.75 0.21 -11.32
C ASP A 80 -2.43 -0.27 -11.91
N ALA A 81 -2.50 -0.93 -13.07
CA ALA A 81 -1.32 -1.51 -13.70
C ALA A 81 -0.26 -0.44 -14.05
N GLN A 82 -0.67 0.80 -14.34
CA GLN A 82 0.28 1.89 -14.61
C GLN A 82 1.06 2.25 -13.35
N ALA A 83 0.40 2.39 -12.20
CA ALA A 83 1.05 2.67 -10.92
C ALA A 83 2.03 1.56 -10.50
N TRP A 84 1.69 0.29 -10.72
CA TRP A 84 2.59 -0.85 -10.43
C TRP A 84 3.81 -0.91 -11.36
N ASN A 85 3.69 -0.42 -12.60
CA ASN A 85 4.76 -0.41 -13.59
C ASN A 85 5.57 0.90 -13.60
N ASN A 86 5.16 1.90 -12.83
CA ASN A 86 5.85 3.18 -12.74
C ASN A 86 7.26 3.01 -12.12
N THR A 87 8.27 3.58 -12.78
CA THR A 87 9.69 3.56 -12.36
C THR A 87 10.25 4.96 -12.04
N TYR A 88 9.43 6.01 -12.02
CA TYR A 88 9.89 7.40 -11.84
C TYR A 88 10.42 7.72 -10.43
N ASP A 89 9.79 7.19 -9.37
CA ASP A 89 10.24 7.36 -7.98
C ASP A 89 10.34 6.00 -7.30
N LEU A 90 11.54 5.42 -7.27
CA LEU A 90 11.77 4.06 -6.75
C LEU A 90 11.48 3.92 -5.25
N ASN A 91 11.51 5.00 -4.48
CA ASN A 91 11.33 4.95 -3.03
C ASN A 91 9.84 4.87 -2.64
N VAL A 92 8.96 5.47 -3.44
CA VAL A 92 7.52 5.58 -3.14
C VAL A 92 6.70 4.88 -4.21
N THR A 93 6.88 3.56 -4.32
CA THR A 93 6.14 2.71 -5.28
C THR A 93 5.28 1.65 -4.61
N PRO A 94 4.23 1.16 -5.30
CA PRO A 94 3.48 -0.02 -4.86
C PRO A 94 4.38 -1.25 -4.67
N LYS A 95 5.39 -1.42 -5.53
CA LYS A 95 6.40 -2.50 -5.39
C LYS A 95 7.18 -2.38 -4.08
N ARG A 96 7.66 -1.19 -3.74
CA ARG A 96 8.38 -0.96 -2.49
C ARG A 96 7.49 -1.17 -1.26
N GLY A 97 6.23 -0.74 -1.35
CA GLY A 97 5.21 -0.99 -0.31
C GLY A 97 4.98 -2.49 -0.10
N LEU A 98 4.78 -3.25 -1.17
CA LEU A 98 4.62 -4.70 -1.11
C LEU A 98 5.86 -5.37 -0.51
N GLN A 99 7.06 -4.98 -0.92
CA GLN A 99 8.31 -5.47 -0.33
C GLN A 99 8.36 -5.22 1.19
N GLY A 100 7.91 -4.06 1.66
CA GLY A 100 7.81 -3.76 3.09
C GLY A 100 6.87 -4.72 3.84
N ILE A 101 5.73 -5.11 3.25
CA ILE A 101 4.85 -6.12 3.85
C ILE A 101 5.51 -7.51 3.84
N LEU A 102 6.23 -7.87 2.78
CA LEU A 102 6.99 -9.13 2.74
C LEU A 102 8.06 -9.19 3.83
N GLU A 103 8.80 -8.11 4.07
CA GLU A 103 9.77 -8.01 5.17
C GLU A 103 9.08 -8.24 6.53
N LEU A 104 7.90 -7.64 6.75
CA LEU A 104 7.10 -7.85 7.97
C LEU A 104 6.54 -9.27 8.13
N SER A 105 6.50 -10.06 7.05
CA SER A 105 6.11 -11.47 7.13
C SER A 105 7.15 -12.32 7.88
N LEU A 106 8.35 -11.78 8.09
CA LEU A 106 9.44 -12.37 8.87
C LEU A 106 9.57 -11.77 10.29
N ASP A 107 8.67 -10.86 10.69
CA ASP A 107 8.72 -10.17 11.98
C ASP A 107 8.73 -11.14 13.17
N VAL A 108 9.45 -10.83 14.27
CA VAL A 108 9.51 -11.73 15.43
C VAL A 108 8.15 -11.93 16.12
N ARG A 109 7.22 -10.96 15.98
CA ARG A 109 5.91 -10.94 16.64
C ARG A 109 4.88 -11.71 15.80
N PRO A 110 4.32 -12.83 16.31
CA PRO A 110 3.43 -13.70 15.52
C PRO A 110 2.21 -13.02 14.90
N LYS A 111 1.60 -12.07 15.63
CA LYS A 111 0.42 -11.33 15.16
C LYS A 111 0.75 -10.37 14.02
N VAL A 112 1.96 -9.81 13.99
CA VAL A 112 2.42 -8.92 12.91
C VAL A 112 2.66 -9.76 11.66
N ARG A 113 3.43 -10.86 11.78
CA ARG A 113 3.65 -11.78 10.65
C ARG A 113 2.36 -12.26 10.00
N LYS A 114 1.42 -12.75 10.83
CA LYS A 114 0.14 -13.24 10.32
C LYS A 114 -0.60 -12.15 9.54
N ARG A 115 -0.69 -10.93 10.09
CA ARG A 115 -1.35 -9.81 9.42
C ARG A 115 -0.66 -9.43 8.10
N ALA A 116 0.68 -9.48 8.06
CA ALA A 116 1.47 -9.21 6.87
C ALA A 116 1.25 -10.27 5.77
N LEU A 117 1.27 -11.55 6.13
CA LEU A 117 0.97 -12.65 5.20
C LEU A 117 -0.46 -12.55 4.66
N ASP A 118 -1.45 -12.27 5.52
CA ASP A 118 -2.84 -12.07 5.12
C ASP A 118 -2.95 -10.90 4.12
N ALA A 119 -2.19 -9.81 4.34
CA ALA A 119 -2.14 -8.66 3.43
C ALA A 119 -1.48 -8.97 2.09
N VAL A 120 -0.35 -9.68 2.08
CA VAL A 120 0.30 -10.14 0.83
C VAL A 120 -0.68 -10.99 0.04
N HIS A 121 -1.34 -11.94 0.69
CA HIS A 121 -2.34 -12.78 0.05
C HIS A 121 -3.51 -11.95 -0.53
N ALA A 122 -4.02 -10.97 0.22
CA ALA A 122 -5.09 -10.09 -0.26
C ALA A 122 -4.67 -9.26 -1.48
N VAL A 123 -3.45 -8.71 -1.49
CA VAL A 123 -2.91 -7.97 -2.65
C VAL A 123 -2.80 -8.88 -3.87
N LEU A 124 -2.30 -10.12 -3.70
CA LEU A 124 -2.17 -11.07 -4.80
C LEU A 124 -3.52 -11.54 -5.36
N LEU A 125 -4.55 -11.65 -4.51
CA LEU A 125 -5.91 -11.98 -4.95
C LEU A 125 -6.62 -10.82 -5.66
N ASN A 126 -6.11 -9.60 -5.56
CA ASN A 126 -6.67 -8.41 -6.19
C ASN A 126 -5.67 -7.83 -7.21
N PRO A 127 -5.45 -8.51 -8.35
CA PRO A 127 -4.54 -8.01 -9.37
C PRO A 127 -4.99 -6.62 -9.85
N PRO A 128 -4.03 -5.72 -10.14
CA PRO A 128 -4.36 -4.36 -10.53
C PRO A 128 -5.17 -4.34 -11.82
N VAL A 129 -6.16 -3.46 -11.88
CA VAL A 129 -6.97 -3.27 -13.08
C VAL A 129 -6.05 -2.77 -14.19
N ALA A 130 -5.93 -3.54 -15.26
CA ALA A 130 -5.22 -3.16 -16.46
C ALA A 130 -6.20 -2.59 -17.49
N PRO A 131 -5.87 -1.49 -18.19
CA PRO A 131 -6.63 -1.04 -19.33
C PRO A 131 -6.28 -1.94 -20.52
N THR A 132 -6.82 -3.15 -20.55
CA THR A 132 -6.91 -3.91 -21.80
C THR A 132 -8.38 -4.02 -22.17
N ALA A 133 -8.80 -3.13 -23.07
CA ALA A 133 -10.01 -3.32 -23.86
C ALA A 133 -9.80 -4.35 -25.00
N GLU A 134 -8.59 -4.89 -25.14
CA GLU A 134 -8.29 -5.95 -26.11
C GLU A 134 -7.71 -7.16 -25.40
N HIS A 135 -8.36 -8.29 -25.64
CA HIS A 135 -7.84 -9.63 -25.36
C HIS A 135 -6.47 -9.76 -26.04
N VAL A 136 -5.48 -10.38 -25.38
CA VAL A 136 -4.11 -10.57 -25.90
C VAL A 136 -4.08 -11.25 -27.29
N ALA A 137 -5.17 -11.91 -27.69
CA ALA A 137 -5.34 -12.49 -29.03
C ALA A 137 -5.85 -11.54 -30.15
N ALA A 138 -6.24 -10.29 -29.85
CA ALA A 138 -6.66 -9.31 -30.88
C ALA A 138 -5.54 -8.99 -31.88
N VAL A 139 -4.29 -9.14 -31.44
CA VAL A 139 -3.09 -9.06 -32.29
C VAL A 139 -3.10 -10.07 -33.46
N PHE A 140 -3.81 -11.20 -33.33
CA PHE A 140 -3.88 -12.19 -34.41
C PHE A 140 -4.92 -11.86 -35.49
N GLU A 141 -5.85 -10.94 -35.23
CA GLU A 141 -6.93 -10.62 -36.17
C GLU A 141 -6.48 -9.63 -37.27
N GLN A 142 -5.43 -8.85 -37.02
CA GLN A 142 -4.88 -7.88 -37.99
C GLN A 142 -3.90 -8.50 -39.00
N ILE A 143 -3.45 -9.73 -38.78
CA ILE A 143 -2.49 -10.41 -39.68
C ILE A 143 -3.20 -11.10 -40.85
N SER A 144 -4.52 -11.30 -40.77
CA SER A 144 -5.29 -12.03 -41.79
C SER A 144 -5.79 -11.18 -42.96
N VAL A 145 -5.67 -9.85 -42.91
CA VAL A 145 -6.33 -8.95 -43.88
C VAL A 145 -5.35 -8.32 -44.89
N THR A 146 -4.04 -8.51 -44.76
CA THR A 146 -3.04 -7.95 -45.69
C THR A 146 -2.48 -8.94 -46.71
N SER A 147 -3.07 -10.14 -46.83
CA SER A 147 -2.74 -11.10 -47.89
C SER A 147 -3.98 -11.44 -48.73
N SER A 148 -4.40 -10.52 -49.59
CA SER A 148 -5.24 -10.77 -50.77
C SER A 148 -4.99 -9.69 -51.81
#